data_AF-A0A3P1BCB7-F1
#
_entry.id   AF-A0A3P1BCB7-F1
#
_cell.length_a   1.000
_cell.length_b   1.000
_cell.length_c   1.000
_cell.angle_alpha   90.00
_cell.angle_beta   90.00
_cell.angle_gamma   90.00
#
_symmetry.space_group_name_H-M   'P 1'
#
loop_
_entity.id
_entity.type
_entity.pdbx_description
1 polymer ?
#
loop_
_entity_poly.entity_id
_entity_poly.type
_entity_poly.pdbx_seq_one_letter_code
_entity_poly.pdbx_strand_id
1 'polypeptide(L)'
;MVEAEKKITFPDVDNIYLAADRLRGVAVHTPLQENLNLSDKYGATIFLKREDLQVVRSYKIRGAYNKMASLPAEALAKGVVCASAGNHAQGLAYACRKMAVKGIIFMPTTTPNQKVKQVKLFGKEFVEVVLTGDTYDDAYNAAMEYVNAHDSTFVHPFDDLQVMEGQGTVGLEIFKDSNFKIDYLLMAIGGGGLASGVSTVFRQLSPRTKLIGVEPLGSPSMKVSIDEGHIIALDEIDKFVDGAAVKRPGNTTFEICRQNLDRVILIPEGKVCTTILQLYNEDAIVAEPAGALTIAALDFLKDEIKGKNVVCLVSGGNNDITRTEEIKERSLLYEGLKHYFIIRFPQRAGAMREFLDGVLGETDDITLFEYSKKTNRERGPALVGIELKYKADFEPLLKRMQDAKIQFEYLNDKPDLFEFLI
;
A
#
# COMPACT_ATOMS: atom_id res chain seq x y z
N MET A 1 23.10 -1.78 -33.69
CA MET A 1 21.96 -2.66 -34.00
C MET A 1 20.74 -1.98 -33.42
N VAL A 2 19.78 -1.60 -34.27
CA VAL A 2 18.55 -0.92 -33.84
C VAL A 2 17.73 -1.95 -33.06
N GLU A 3 17.53 -1.72 -31.76
CA GLU A 3 16.57 -2.48 -30.97
C GLU A 3 15.22 -2.42 -31.68
N ALA A 4 14.70 -3.57 -32.10
CA ALA A 4 13.36 -3.63 -32.64
C ALA A 4 12.40 -3.13 -31.56
N GLU A 5 11.68 -2.03 -31.82
CA GLU A 5 10.63 -1.52 -30.94
C GLU A 5 9.67 -2.67 -30.62
N LYS A 6 9.72 -3.16 -29.39
CA LYS A 6 8.83 -4.20 -28.90
C LYS A 6 7.43 -3.61 -28.93
N LYS A 7 6.60 -4.01 -29.89
CA LYS A 7 5.23 -3.52 -30.03
C LYS A 7 4.47 -3.79 -28.72
N ILE A 8 4.26 -2.74 -27.93
CA ILE A 8 3.56 -2.82 -26.65
C ILE A 8 2.14 -3.30 -26.94
N THR A 9 1.74 -4.42 -26.33
CA THR A 9 0.40 -4.97 -26.47
C THR A 9 -0.41 -4.56 -25.25
N PHE A 10 -1.51 -3.86 -25.49
CA PHE A 10 -2.39 -3.33 -24.46
C PHE A 10 -3.46 -4.38 -24.13
N PRO A 11 -3.95 -4.44 -22.88
CA PRO A 11 -5.15 -5.20 -22.57
C PRO A 11 -6.31 -4.65 -23.41
N ASP A 12 -7.19 -5.54 -23.85
CA ASP A 12 -8.41 -5.20 -24.60
C ASP A 12 -9.64 -5.65 -23.81
N VAL A 13 -10.73 -4.91 -23.91
CA VAL A 13 -11.95 -5.18 -23.12
C VAL A 13 -12.55 -6.55 -23.44
N ASP A 14 -12.46 -7.04 -24.67
CA ASP A 14 -12.96 -8.38 -25.02
C ASP A 14 -12.16 -9.46 -24.29
N ASN A 15 -10.84 -9.31 -24.20
CA ASN A 15 -10.01 -10.21 -23.40
C ASN A 15 -10.27 -10.10 -21.90
N ILE A 16 -10.64 -8.90 -21.41
CA ILE A 16 -11.06 -8.72 -20.01
C ILE A 16 -12.39 -9.44 -19.75
N TYR A 17 -13.33 -9.48 -20.72
CA TYR A 17 -14.53 -10.31 -20.62
C TYR A 17 -14.18 -11.80 -20.58
N LEU A 18 -13.25 -12.26 -21.43
CA LEU A 18 -12.75 -13.65 -21.38
C LEU A 18 -12.07 -13.96 -20.03
N ALA A 19 -11.33 -13.01 -19.46
CA ALA A 19 -10.74 -13.15 -18.14
C ALA A 19 -11.81 -13.27 -17.05
N ALA A 20 -12.89 -12.48 -17.12
CA ALA A 20 -14.02 -12.58 -16.21
C ALA A 20 -14.67 -13.96 -16.28
N ASP A 21 -14.81 -14.52 -17.48
CA ASP A 21 -15.34 -15.88 -17.67
C ASP A 21 -14.46 -16.96 -17.05
N ARG A 22 -13.13 -16.87 -17.19
CA ARG A 22 -12.16 -17.77 -16.57
C ARG A 22 -12.19 -17.69 -15.04
N LEU A 23 -12.51 -16.52 -14.48
CA LEU A 23 -12.52 -16.28 -13.03
C LEU A 23 -13.80 -16.75 -12.33
N ARG A 24 -14.84 -17.18 -13.07
CA ARG A 24 -16.08 -17.69 -12.48
C ARG A 24 -15.81 -18.90 -11.60
N GLY A 25 -16.30 -18.86 -10.35
CA GLY A 25 -16.08 -19.91 -9.36
C GLY A 25 -14.69 -19.90 -8.72
N VAL A 26 -13.85 -18.91 -9.05
CA VAL A 26 -12.50 -18.74 -8.52
C VAL A 26 -12.39 -17.45 -7.72
N ALA A 27 -12.67 -16.31 -8.36
CA ALA A 27 -12.78 -15.02 -7.71
C ALA A 27 -14.24 -14.78 -7.30
N VAL A 28 -14.42 -14.21 -6.12
CA VAL A 28 -15.72 -13.74 -5.65
C VAL A 28 -16.02 -12.40 -6.33
N HIS A 29 -17.26 -12.20 -6.75
CA HIS A 29 -17.77 -10.89 -7.15
C HIS A 29 -17.90 -10.02 -5.88
N THR A 30 -16.96 -9.11 -5.67
CA THR A 30 -16.90 -8.31 -4.45
C THR A 30 -17.91 -7.16 -4.48
N PRO A 31 -18.43 -6.69 -3.33
CA PRO A 31 -19.44 -5.63 -3.35
C PRO A 31 -18.86 -4.28 -3.77
N LEU A 32 -19.67 -3.52 -4.51
CA LEU A 32 -19.56 -2.07 -4.67
C LEU A 32 -20.61 -1.43 -3.75
N GLN A 33 -20.15 -0.88 -2.62
CA GLN A 33 -21.05 -0.42 -1.55
C GLN A 33 -20.86 1.05 -1.25
N GLU A 34 -21.96 1.79 -1.07
CA GLU A 34 -21.89 3.15 -0.55
C GLU A 34 -21.40 3.14 0.89
N ASN A 35 -20.49 4.06 1.24
CA ASN A 35 -20.08 4.32 2.61
C ASN A 35 -20.67 5.65 3.07
N LEU A 36 -21.63 5.59 4.00
CA LEU A 36 -22.37 6.76 4.47
C LEU A 36 -21.49 7.74 5.25
N ASN A 37 -20.62 7.23 6.12
CA ASN A 37 -19.72 8.06 6.95
C ASN A 37 -18.78 8.91 6.07
N LEU A 38 -18.14 8.28 5.07
CA LEU A 38 -17.30 8.98 4.10
C LEU A 38 -18.12 9.93 3.23
N SER A 39 -19.33 9.53 2.84
CA SER A 39 -20.20 10.36 2.01
C SER A 39 -20.59 11.66 2.71
N ASP A 40 -21.01 11.56 3.97
CA ASP A 40 -21.32 12.72 4.82
C ASP A 40 -20.09 13.59 5.04
N LYS A 41 -18.93 12.98 5.34
CA LYS A 41 -17.67 13.69 5.59
C LYS A 41 -17.24 14.57 4.41
N TYR A 42 -17.36 14.07 3.17
CA TYR A 42 -16.88 14.78 1.98
C TYR A 42 -17.97 15.52 1.20
N GLY A 43 -19.24 15.39 1.61
CA GLY A 43 -20.37 15.96 0.87
C GLY A 43 -20.45 15.43 -0.57
N ALA A 44 -20.12 14.15 -0.75
CA ALA A 44 -20.03 13.43 -2.02
C ALA A 44 -20.60 12.02 -1.82
N THR A 45 -21.00 11.30 -2.86
CA THR A 45 -21.44 9.90 -2.72
C THR A 45 -20.25 8.98 -2.93
N ILE A 46 -19.75 8.40 -1.84
CA ILE A 46 -18.53 7.58 -1.83
C ILE A 46 -18.90 6.10 -1.85
N PHE A 47 -18.43 5.39 -2.88
CA PHE A 47 -18.55 3.94 -3.01
C PHE A 47 -17.22 3.25 -2.81
N LEU A 48 -17.23 2.11 -2.13
CA LEU A 48 -16.06 1.26 -1.92
C LEU A 48 -16.20 -0.02 -2.73
N LYS A 49 -15.24 -0.30 -3.62
CA LYS A 49 -15.09 -1.62 -4.24
C LYS A 49 -14.20 -2.48 -3.34
N ARG A 50 -14.80 -3.47 -2.67
CA ARG A 50 -14.21 -4.21 -1.54
C ARG A 50 -13.38 -5.42 -1.95
N GLU A 51 -12.28 -5.21 -2.67
CA GLU A 51 -11.36 -6.30 -3.06
C GLU A 51 -10.58 -6.90 -1.86
N ASP A 52 -10.62 -6.25 -0.69
CA ASP A 52 -10.20 -6.82 0.60
C ASP A 52 -11.05 -8.03 1.04
N LEU A 53 -12.29 -8.15 0.54
CA LEU A 53 -13.18 -9.28 0.78
C LEU A 53 -12.98 -10.45 -0.19
N GLN A 54 -12.01 -10.35 -1.09
CA GLN A 54 -11.66 -11.44 -2.01
C GLN A 54 -11.10 -12.65 -1.23
N VAL A 55 -11.09 -13.84 -1.84
CA VAL A 55 -10.69 -15.09 -1.16
C VAL A 55 -9.27 -15.04 -0.55
N VAL A 56 -8.33 -14.39 -1.24
CA VAL A 56 -6.96 -14.14 -0.76
C VAL A 56 -6.79 -12.73 -0.17
N ARG A 57 -7.92 -12.11 0.21
CA ARG A 57 -8.05 -10.78 0.80
C ARG A 57 -7.39 -9.66 -0.01
N SER A 58 -7.31 -9.83 -1.32
CA SER A 58 -6.86 -8.81 -2.26
C SER A 58 -7.23 -9.18 -3.70
N TYR A 59 -7.18 -8.20 -4.59
CA TYR A 59 -7.50 -8.39 -6.01
C TYR A 59 -6.54 -9.34 -6.77
N LYS A 60 -5.36 -9.64 -6.21
CA LYS A 60 -4.25 -10.29 -6.95
C LYS A 60 -4.58 -11.67 -7.52
N ILE A 61 -5.52 -12.40 -6.93
CA ILE A 61 -6.00 -13.69 -7.46
C ILE A 61 -6.51 -13.57 -8.90
N ARG A 62 -7.10 -12.42 -9.27
CA ARG A 62 -7.74 -12.23 -10.58
C ARG A 62 -6.72 -12.34 -11.71
N GLY A 63 -5.65 -11.54 -11.66
CA GLY A 63 -4.58 -11.62 -12.65
C GLY A 63 -3.72 -12.87 -12.55
N ALA A 64 -3.42 -13.36 -11.34
CA ALA A 64 -2.62 -14.58 -11.18
C ALA A 64 -3.33 -15.78 -11.83
N TYR A 65 -4.62 -15.97 -11.52
CA TYR A 65 -5.39 -17.06 -12.10
C TYR A 65 -5.64 -16.86 -13.60
N ASN A 66 -5.97 -15.65 -14.07
CA ASN A 66 -6.16 -15.42 -15.50
C ASN A 66 -4.90 -15.73 -16.32
N LYS A 67 -3.72 -15.31 -15.82
CA LYS A 67 -2.45 -15.66 -16.46
C LYS A 67 -2.30 -17.18 -16.54
N MET A 68 -2.45 -17.88 -15.42
CA MET A 68 -2.29 -19.34 -15.41
C MET A 68 -3.30 -20.05 -16.31
N ALA A 69 -4.57 -19.65 -16.28
CA ALA A 69 -5.64 -20.22 -17.10
C ALA A 69 -5.48 -19.94 -18.60
N SER A 70 -4.65 -18.96 -18.97
CA SER A 70 -4.31 -18.66 -20.37
C SER A 70 -3.12 -19.49 -20.90
N LEU A 71 -2.40 -20.19 -20.03
CA LEU A 71 -1.23 -20.97 -20.43
C LEU A 71 -1.63 -22.30 -21.10
N PRO A 72 -0.87 -22.77 -22.10
CA PRO A 72 -1.00 -24.12 -22.62
C PRO A 72 -0.77 -25.17 -21.53
N ALA A 73 -1.39 -26.34 -21.68
CA ALA A 73 -1.28 -27.43 -20.71
C ALA A 73 0.17 -27.88 -20.51
N GLU A 74 0.97 -27.83 -21.57
CA GLU A 74 2.39 -28.20 -21.58
C GLU A 74 3.24 -27.24 -20.75
N ALA A 75 2.89 -25.95 -20.73
CA ALA A 75 3.55 -24.96 -19.89
C ALA A 75 3.14 -25.10 -18.42
N LEU A 76 1.85 -25.36 -18.16
CA LEU A 76 1.36 -25.62 -16.79
C LEU A 76 1.95 -26.89 -16.19
N ALA A 77 2.18 -27.93 -17.01
CA ALA A 77 2.81 -29.18 -16.57
C ALA A 77 4.26 -28.97 -16.06
N LYS A 78 4.95 -27.93 -16.54
CA LYS A 78 6.29 -27.51 -16.09
C LYS A 78 6.26 -26.62 -14.83
N GLY A 79 5.07 -26.31 -14.33
CA GLY A 79 4.85 -25.49 -13.15
C GLY A 79 5.00 -24.00 -13.39
N VAL A 80 4.63 -23.22 -12.37
CA VAL A 80 4.67 -21.76 -12.38
C VAL A 80 5.54 -21.21 -11.26
N VAL A 81 6.12 -20.03 -11.47
CA VAL A 81 7.06 -19.42 -10.55
C VAL A 81 6.69 -17.96 -10.32
N CYS A 82 6.83 -17.47 -9.09
CA CYS A 82 6.89 -16.03 -8.85
C CYS A 82 7.87 -15.66 -7.75
N ALA A 83 8.31 -14.41 -7.73
CA ALA A 83 8.97 -13.78 -6.59
C ALA A 83 8.01 -12.77 -5.94
N SER A 84 7.58 -13.05 -4.71
CA SER A 84 6.74 -12.16 -3.91
C SER A 84 6.60 -12.71 -2.49
N ALA A 85 6.60 -11.84 -1.49
CA ALA A 85 6.28 -12.20 -0.10
C ALA A 85 4.87 -11.75 0.32
N GLY A 86 4.04 -11.24 -0.61
CA GLY A 86 2.78 -10.56 -0.29
C GLY A 86 1.57 -11.07 -1.07
N ASN A 87 0.66 -10.15 -1.40
CA ASN A 87 -0.63 -10.44 -2.02
C ASN A 87 -0.52 -11.24 -3.33
N HIS A 88 0.52 -11.00 -4.15
CA HIS A 88 0.72 -11.75 -5.38
C HIS A 88 1.06 -13.22 -5.11
N ALA A 89 1.94 -13.51 -4.16
CA ALA A 89 2.26 -14.88 -3.78
C ALA A 89 1.05 -15.63 -3.22
N GLN A 90 0.20 -14.97 -2.42
CA GLN A 90 -1.04 -15.58 -1.92
C GLN A 90 -2.02 -15.86 -3.07
N GLY A 91 -2.18 -14.92 -4.01
CA GLY A 91 -3.00 -15.09 -5.21
C GLY A 91 -2.52 -16.24 -6.09
N LEU A 92 -1.22 -16.30 -6.39
CA LEU A 92 -0.63 -17.40 -7.15
C LEU A 92 -0.79 -18.74 -6.42
N ALA A 93 -0.52 -18.77 -5.12
CA ALA A 93 -0.62 -20.00 -4.33
C ALA A 93 -2.04 -20.58 -4.35
N TYR A 94 -3.04 -19.73 -4.18
CA TYR A 94 -4.43 -20.15 -4.29
C TYR A 94 -4.78 -20.62 -5.71
N ALA A 95 -4.29 -19.94 -6.75
CA ALA A 95 -4.49 -20.34 -8.15
C ALA A 95 -3.87 -21.71 -8.45
N CYS A 96 -2.63 -21.96 -8.03
CA CYS A 96 -1.96 -23.26 -8.10
C CYS A 96 -2.81 -24.38 -7.50
N ARG A 97 -3.32 -24.16 -6.29
CA ARG A 97 -4.20 -25.12 -5.61
C ARG A 97 -5.50 -25.36 -6.38
N LYS A 98 -6.14 -24.30 -6.91
CA LYS A 98 -7.40 -24.43 -7.65
C LYS A 98 -7.26 -25.14 -8.98
N MET A 99 -6.13 -24.95 -9.66
CA MET A 99 -5.84 -25.58 -10.94
C MET A 99 -5.12 -26.93 -10.81
N ALA A 100 -4.75 -27.33 -9.59
CA ALA A 100 -3.89 -28.47 -9.32
C ALA A 100 -2.53 -28.43 -10.04
N VAL A 101 -1.95 -27.22 -10.15
CA VAL A 101 -0.65 -26.96 -10.81
C VAL A 101 0.41 -26.70 -9.74
N LYS A 102 1.63 -27.19 -9.97
CA LYS A 102 2.75 -26.95 -9.06
C LYS A 102 3.29 -25.53 -9.21
N GLY A 103 3.44 -24.85 -8.08
CA GLY A 103 3.99 -23.49 -8.01
C GLY A 103 5.21 -23.41 -7.10
N ILE A 104 6.18 -22.57 -7.46
CA ILE A 104 7.33 -22.25 -6.61
C ILE A 104 7.36 -20.75 -6.37
N ILE A 105 7.44 -20.38 -5.09
CA ILE A 105 7.34 -19.00 -4.64
C ILE A 105 8.64 -18.63 -3.95
N PHE A 106 9.39 -17.73 -4.59
CA PHE A 106 10.64 -17.20 -4.06
C PHE A 106 10.35 -15.99 -3.17
N MET A 107 10.96 -15.99 -1.99
CA MET A 107 10.84 -14.95 -0.97
C MET A 107 12.21 -14.68 -0.35
N PRO A 108 12.50 -13.43 0.07
CA PRO A 108 13.70 -13.14 0.87
C PRO A 108 13.75 -13.98 2.15
N THR A 109 14.95 -14.36 2.61
CA THR A 109 15.19 -15.05 3.89
C THR A 109 14.68 -14.23 5.08
N THR A 110 14.69 -12.91 4.96
CA THR A 110 14.21 -11.92 5.93
C THR A 110 12.69 -11.82 6.00
N THR A 111 11.95 -12.56 5.15
CA THR A 111 10.48 -12.52 5.13
C THR A 111 9.90 -13.01 6.45
N PRO A 112 9.02 -12.23 7.11
CA PRO A 112 8.37 -12.66 8.35
C PRO A 112 7.64 -13.99 8.20
N ASN A 113 7.83 -14.88 9.18
CA ASN A 113 7.22 -16.22 9.19
C ASN A 113 5.70 -16.20 9.01
N GLN A 114 5.02 -15.15 9.46
CA GLN A 114 3.58 -14.95 9.25
C GLN A 114 3.22 -14.88 7.77
N LYS A 115 3.96 -14.12 6.95
CA LYS A 115 3.73 -14.01 5.50
C LYS A 115 3.99 -15.34 4.79
N VAL A 116 5.06 -16.05 5.18
CA VAL A 116 5.37 -17.41 4.67
C VAL A 116 4.25 -18.40 4.99
N LYS A 117 3.75 -18.40 6.23
CA LYS A 117 2.64 -19.26 6.66
C LYS A 117 1.36 -18.98 5.87
N GLN A 118 1.03 -17.71 5.59
CA GLN A 118 -0.16 -17.37 4.81
C GLN A 118 -0.09 -17.92 3.38
N VAL A 119 1.06 -17.81 2.71
CA VAL A 119 1.22 -18.37 1.37
C VAL A 119 1.08 -19.89 1.36
N LYS A 120 1.71 -20.58 2.33
CA LYS A 120 1.54 -22.03 2.51
C LYS A 120 0.11 -22.42 2.84
N LEU A 121 -0.64 -21.61 3.60
CA LEU A 121 -2.04 -21.86 3.94
C LEU A 121 -2.93 -21.85 2.68
N PHE A 122 -2.72 -20.88 1.78
CA PHE A 122 -3.50 -20.78 0.55
C PHE A 122 -3.15 -21.87 -0.48
N GLY A 123 -1.86 -22.11 -0.71
CA GLY A 123 -1.41 -23.06 -1.74
C GLY A 123 -1.31 -24.52 -1.30
N LYS A 124 -1.17 -24.78 0.01
CA LYS A 124 -1.01 -26.13 0.58
C LYS A 124 0.07 -26.95 -0.15
N GLU A 125 -0.21 -28.20 -0.50
CA GLU A 125 0.71 -29.12 -1.20
C GLU A 125 1.00 -28.75 -2.66
N PHE A 126 0.33 -27.73 -3.21
CA PHE A 126 0.55 -27.27 -4.59
C PHE A 126 1.65 -26.23 -4.70
N VAL A 127 2.12 -25.67 -3.58
CA VAL A 127 3.20 -24.69 -3.59
C VAL A 127 4.37 -25.07 -2.71
N GLU A 128 5.55 -24.76 -3.20
CA GLU A 128 6.78 -24.70 -2.43
C GLU A 128 7.17 -23.24 -2.22
N VAL A 129 7.58 -22.90 -1.00
CA VAL A 129 8.14 -21.57 -0.69
C VAL A 129 9.63 -21.71 -0.48
N VAL A 130 10.41 -21.04 -1.32
CA VAL A 130 11.87 -21.03 -1.29
C VAL A 130 12.32 -19.70 -0.71
N LEU A 131 12.97 -19.76 0.46
CA LEU A 131 13.57 -18.59 1.11
C LEU A 131 15.01 -18.44 0.63
N THR A 132 15.33 -17.36 -0.07
CA THR A 132 16.66 -17.10 -0.62
C THR A 132 16.94 -15.62 -0.73
N GLY A 133 18.22 -15.24 -0.56
CA GLY A 133 18.68 -13.86 -0.58
C GLY A 133 18.11 -12.98 0.54
N ASP A 134 18.65 -11.77 0.68
CA ASP A 134 18.25 -10.86 1.76
C ASP A 134 17.26 -9.80 1.26
N THR A 135 17.17 -9.61 -0.05
CA THR A 135 16.35 -8.60 -0.73
C THR A 135 15.34 -9.20 -1.70
N TYR A 136 14.36 -8.39 -2.11
CA TYR A 136 13.43 -8.78 -3.18
C TYR A 136 14.16 -9.09 -4.49
N ASP A 137 15.18 -8.31 -4.85
CA ASP A 137 15.93 -8.49 -6.09
C ASP A 137 16.68 -9.82 -6.11
N ASP A 138 17.24 -10.26 -4.98
CA ASP A 138 17.86 -11.58 -4.86
C ASP A 138 16.85 -12.71 -5.10
N ALA A 139 15.67 -12.62 -4.47
CA ALA A 139 14.60 -13.60 -4.64
C ALA A 139 14.05 -13.61 -6.07
N TYR A 140 13.95 -12.44 -6.71
CA TYR A 140 13.55 -12.31 -8.12
C TYR A 140 14.58 -12.95 -9.06
N ASN A 141 15.87 -12.67 -8.86
CA ASN A 141 16.94 -13.24 -9.68
C ASN A 141 16.97 -14.77 -9.56
N ALA A 142 16.86 -15.32 -8.35
CA ALA A 142 16.77 -16.76 -8.12
C ALA A 142 15.53 -17.39 -8.77
N ALA A 143 14.38 -16.70 -8.77
CA ALA A 143 13.19 -17.15 -9.47
C ALA A 143 13.39 -17.23 -10.99
N MET A 144 14.09 -16.24 -11.57
CA MET A 144 14.41 -16.22 -13.00
C MET A 144 15.44 -17.29 -13.38
N GLU A 145 16.43 -17.54 -12.54
CA GLU A 145 17.36 -18.67 -12.71
C GLU A 145 16.62 -20.01 -12.70
N TYR A 146 15.68 -20.20 -11.77
CA TYR A 146 14.85 -21.40 -11.70
C TYR A 146 14.03 -21.58 -12.99
N VAL A 147 13.39 -20.52 -13.46
CA VAL A 147 12.60 -20.50 -14.71
C VAL A 147 13.46 -20.93 -15.89
N ASN A 148 14.67 -20.39 -16.03
CA ASN A 148 15.57 -20.75 -17.12
C ASN A 148 16.05 -22.21 -17.04
N ALA A 149 16.26 -22.73 -15.83
CA ALA A 149 16.74 -24.10 -15.62
C ALA A 149 15.65 -25.18 -15.81
N HIS A 150 14.38 -24.86 -15.49
CA HIS A 150 13.28 -25.82 -15.47
C HIS A 150 12.24 -25.59 -16.58
N ASP A 151 12.39 -24.53 -17.36
CA ASP A 151 11.44 -24.11 -18.40
C ASP A 151 10.02 -23.90 -17.84
N SER A 152 9.95 -23.47 -16.58
CA SER A 152 8.72 -23.10 -15.87
C SER A 152 8.26 -21.70 -16.28
N THR A 153 7.00 -21.35 -16.05
CA THR A 153 6.48 -20.03 -16.40
C THR A 153 6.57 -19.04 -15.23
N PHE A 154 7.27 -17.91 -15.42
CA PHE A 154 7.21 -16.80 -14.46
C PHE A 154 5.87 -16.06 -14.56
N VAL A 155 5.16 -15.91 -13.44
CA VAL A 155 3.91 -15.15 -13.34
C VAL A 155 4.21 -13.80 -12.70
N HIS A 156 4.36 -12.77 -13.54
CA HIS A 156 4.70 -11.42 -13.09
C HIS A 156 3.60 -10.83 -12.19
N PRO A 157 3.92 -10.08 -11.13
CA PRO A 157 2.91 -9.45 -10.26
C PRO A 157 2.07 -8.34 -10.88
N PHE A 158 2.42 -7.83 -12.07
CA PHE A 158 1.76 -6.65 -12.69
C PHE A 158 2.08 -6.42 -14.17
N ASP A 159 3.35 -6.50 -14.61
CA ASP A 159 3.78 -6.15 -15.98
C ASP A 159 3.62 -7.33 -16.95
N ASP A 160 2.41 -7.90 -16.97
CA ASP A 160 2.04 -9.00 -17.85
C ASP A 160 0.62 -8.77 -18.37
N LEU A 161 0.42 -8.98 -19.67
CA LEU A 161 -0.83 -8.70 -20.36
C LEU A 161 -2.02 -9.44 -19.73
N GLN A 162 -1.90 -10.75 -19.52
CA GLN A 162 -2.99 -11.54 -18.95
C GLN A 162 -3.19 -11.23 -17.47
N VAL A 163 -2.14 -10.84 -16.74
CA VAL A 163 -2.29 -10.34 -15.38
C VAL A 163 -3.14 -9.07 -15.38
N MET A 164 -2.82 -8.09 -16.22
CA MET A 164 -3.58 -6.83 -16.34
C MET A 164 -5.03 -7.09 -16.77
N GLU A 165 -5.27 -7.98 -17.74
CA GLU A 165 -6.62 -8.36 -18.17
C GLU A 165 -7.43 -8.96 -17.02
N GLY A 166 -6.82 -9.83 -16.21
CA GLY A 166 -7.45 -10.38 -15.02
C GLY A 166 -7.77 -9.29 -14.00
N GLN A 167 -6.85 -8.35 -13.75
CA GLN A 167 -7.15 -7.23 -12.84
C GLN A 167 -8.23 -6.30 -13.38
N GLY A 168 -8.33 -6.15 -14.70
CA GLY A 168 -9.37 -5.36 -15.38
C GLY A 168 -10.79 -5.85 -15.13
N THR A 169 -10.95 -7.11 -14.72
CA THR A 169 -12.27 -7.64 -14.32
C THR A 169 -12.87 -6.90 -13.13
N VAL A 170 -12.04 -6.29 -12.27
CA VAL A 170 -12.51 -5.37 -11.22
C VAL A 170 -13.23 -4.17 -11.83
N GLY A 171 -12.69 -3.60 -12.91
CA GLY A 171 -13.31 -2.49 -13.64
C GLY A 171 -14.63 -2.89 -14.28
N LEU A 172 -14.72 -4.11 -14.84
CA LEU A 172 -15.98 -4.63 -15.38
C LEU A 172 -17.05 -4.78 -14.29
N GLU A 173 -16.69 -5.30 -13.12
CA GLU A 173 -17.62 -5.42 -12.00
C GLU A 173 -18.09 -4.04 -11.51
N ILE A 174 -17.17 -3.09 -11.30
CA ILE A 174 -17.54 -1.72 -10.91
C ILE A 174 -18.53 -1.12 -11.92
N PHE A 175 -18.22 -1.21 -13.22
CA PHE A 175 -19.09 -0.65 -14.26
C PHE A 175 -20.46 -1.32 -14.29
N LYS A 176 -20.53 -2.65 -14.16
CA LYS A 176 -21.80 -3.41 -14.16
C LYS A 176 -22.65 -3.14 -12.92
N ASP A 177 -22.02 -3.00 -11.76
CA ASP A 177 -22.70 -2.78 -10.48
C ASP A 177 -23.15 -1.32 -10.30
N SER A 178 -22.63 -0.40 -11.11
CA SER A 178 -22.96 1.02 -11.04
C SER A 178 -24.21 1.35 -11.85
N ASN A 179 -25.32 1.62 -11.17
CA ASN A 179 -26.53 2.18 -11.78
C ASN A 179 -26.53 3.72 -11.79
N PHE A 180 -25.38 4.34 -11.52
CA PHE A 180 -25.15 5.78 -11.47
C PHE A 180 -23.92 6.15 -12.31
N LYS A 181 -23.82 7.44 -12.66
CA LYS A 181 -22.63 7.97 -13.34
C LYS A 181 -21.48 8.06 -12.34
N ILE A 182 -20.36 7.39 -12.60
CA ILE A 182 -19.13 7.55 -11.82
C ILE A 182 -18.37 8.79 -12.33
N ASP A 183 -18.17 9.78 -11.46
CA ASP A 183 -17.40 10.98 -11.79
C ASP A 183 -15.90 10.76 -11.55
N TYR A 184 -15.52 10.07 -10.47
CA TYR A 184 -14.14 9.77 -10.10
C TYR A 184 -13.97 8.29 -9.73
N LEU A 185 -12.90 7.66 -10.21
CA LEU A 185 -12.47 6.32 -9.81
C LEU A 185 -11.01 6.36 -9.38
N LEU A 186 -10.77 6.03 -8.10
CA LEU A 186 -9.45 6.06 -7.47
C LEU A 186 -8.88 4.65 -7.37
N MET A 187 -7.63 4.46 -7.79
CA MET A 187 -6.93 3.17 -7.81
C MET A 187 -5.54 3.29 -7.20
N ALA A 188 -5.21 2.42 -6.25
CA ALA A 188 -3.85 2.32 -5.72
C ALA A 188 -2.88 1.83 -6.80
N ILE A 189 -1.69 2.42 -6.85
CA ILE A 189 -0.63 2.10 -7.80
C ILE A 189 0.61 1.66 -7.01
N GLY A 190 1.10 0.48 -7.34
CA GLY A 190 2.50 0.10 -7.16
C GLY A 190 3.12 -0.05 -8.54
N GLY A 191 3.25 -1.28 -9.01
CA GLY A 191 3.70 -1.55 -10.39
C GLY A 191 2.65 -1.28 -11.49
N GLY A 192 1.51 -0.65 -11.19
CA GLY A 192 0.52 -0.23 -12.21
C GLY A 192 -0.42 -1.30 -12.79
N GLY A 193 -0.29 -2.59 -12.44
CA GLY A 193 -1.10 -3.66 -13.06
C GLY A 193 -2.62 -3.54 -12.85
N LEU A 194 -3.07 -3.18 -11.63
CA LEU A 194 -4.49 -2.94 -11.34
C LEU A 194 -5.01 -1.73 -12.11
N ALA A 195 -4.32 -0.59 -11.99
CA ALA A 195 -4.70 0.65 -12.64
C ALA A 195 -4.74 0.49 -14.17
N SER A 196 -3.82 -0.26 -14.76
CA SER A 196 -3.79 -0.52 -16.20
C SER A 196 -5.01 -1.32 -16.67
N GLY A 197 -5.34 -2.42 -16.00
CA GLY A 197 -6.51 -3.23 -16.34
C GLY A 197 -7.82 -2.49 -16.15
N VAL A 198 -8.01 -1.84 -15.00
CA VAL A 198 -9.26 -1.13 -14.67
C VAL A 198 -9.44 0.11 -15.56
N SER A 199 -8.38 0.89 -15.79
CA SER A 199 -8.47 2.09 -16.62
C SER A 199 -8.80 1.78 -18.07
N THR A 200 -8.33 0.65 -18.61
CA THR A 200 -8.67 0.18 -19.95
C THR A 200 -10.17 0.00 -20.13
N VAL A 201 -10.82 -0.67 -19.16
CA VAL A 201 -12.29 -0.83 -19.16
C VAL A 201 -12.98 0.53 -19.16
N PHE A 202 -12.57 1.44 -18.27
CA PHE A 202 -13.23 2.73 -18.12
C PHE A 202 -13.00 3.65 -19.31
N ARG A 203 -11.82 3.64 -19.95
CA ARG A 203 -11.59 4.46 -21.15
C ARG A 203 -12.45 4.02 -22.33
N GLN A 204 -12.81 2.74 -22.41
CA GLN A 204 -13.71 2.26 -23.45
C GLN A 204 -15.20 2.41 -23.09
N LEU A 205 -15.59 2.08 -21.85
CA LEU A 205 -17.01 1.99 -21.47
C LEU A 205 -17.56 3.25 -20.77
N SER A 206 -16.70 4.04 -20.10
CA SER A 206 -17.08 5.27 -19.41
C SER A 206 -15.99 6.35 -19.55
N PRO A 207 -15.70 6.84 -20.77
CA PRO A 207 -14.53 7.69 -21.06
C PRO A 207 -14.52 9.03 -20.34
N ARG A 208 -15.66 9.46 -19.77
CA ARG A 208 -15.82 10.71 -19.01
C ARG A 208 -15.54 10.57 -17.51
N THR A 209 -15.39 9.34 -17.00
CA THR A 209 -14.99 9.13 -15.60
C THR A 209 -13.54 9.56 -15.43
N LYS A 210 -13.26 10.37 -14.40
CA LYS A 210 -11.89 10.76 -14.05
C LYS A 210 -11.19 9.61 -13.34
N LEU A 211 -10.10 9.13 -13.91
CA LEU A 211 -9.30 8.03 -13.41
C LEU A 211 -8.09 8.57 -12.66
N ILE A 212 -8.08 8.37 -11.35
CA ILE A 212 -7.05 8.89 -10.46
C ILE A 212 -6.21 7.72 -9.93
N GLY A 213 -4.92 7.75 -10.28
CA GLY A 213 -3.92 6.89 -9.67
C GLY A 213 -3.49 7.42 -8.30
N VAL A 214 -3.24 6.54 -7.34
CA VAL A 214 -2.83 6.91 -5.99
C VAL A 214 -1.58 6.13 -5.59
N GLU A 215 -0.49 6.82 -5.34
CA GLU A 215 0.77 6.24 -4.83
C GLU A 215 1.07 6.75 -3.41
N PRO A 216 1.82 5.98 -2.60
CA PRO A 216 2.39 6.50 -1.36
C PRO A 216 3.44 7.58 -1.67
N LEU A 217 3.54 8.60 -0.81
CA LEU A 217 4.49 9.71 -0.99
C LEU A 217 5.94 9.23 -1.02
N GLY A 218 6.29 8.22 -0.23
CA GLY A 218 7.62 7.63 -0.16
C GLY A 218 7.93 6.61 -1.26
N SER A 219 7.03 6.34 -2.21
CA SER A 219 7.33 5.51 -3.39
C SER A 219 6.61 5.98 -4.67
N PRO A 220 6.85 7.21 -5.16
CA PRO A 220 6.09 7.82 -6.25
C PRO A 220 6.58 7.40 -7.66
N SER A 221 6.82 6.10 -7.87
CA SER A 221 7.54 5.60 -9.05
C SER A 221 6.80 5.84 -10.38
N MET A 222 5.48 5.66 -10.39
CA MET A 222 4.65 5.89 -11.57
C MET A 222 4.47 7.38 -11.83
N LYS A 223 4.21 8.19 -10.79
CA LYS A 223 4.07 9.65 -10.90
C LYS A 223 5.31 10.28 -11.52
N VAL A 224 6.48 9.98 -10.95
CA VAL A 224 7.77 10.49 -11.44
C VAL A 224 8.01 10.07 -12.89
N SER A 225 7.74 8.81 -13.21
CA SER A 225 7.90 8.32 -14.59
C SER A 225 6.94 9.01 -15.58
N ILE A 226 5.68 9.27 -15.18
CA ILE A 226 4.69 9.95 -16.03
C ILE A 226 5.09 11.39 -16.27
N ASP A 227 5.55 12.11 -15.23
CA ASP A 227 5.95 13.51 -15.33
C ASP A 227 7.17 13.70 -16.24
N GLU A 228 8.15 12.80 -16.14
CA GLU A 228 9.37 12.83 -16.96
C GLU A 228 9.15 12.20 -18.36
N GLY A 229 7.98 11.61 -18.60
CA GLY A 229 7.59 11.04 -19.89
C GLY A 229 8.27 9.72 -20.24
N HIS A 230 9.14 9.19 -19.37
CA HIS A 230 9.78 7.88 -19.50
C HIS A 230 9.94 7.19 -18.13
N ILE A 231 10.18 5.88 -18.14
CA ILE A 231 10.32 5.10 -16.90
C ILE A 231 11.57 5.53 -16.13
N ILE A 232 11.39 5.76 -14.83
CA ILE A 232 12.46 6.06 -13.88
C ILE A 232 12.40 5.02 -12.75
N ALA A 233 13.56 4.48 -12.40
CA ALA A 233 13.72 3.69 -11.19
C ALA A 233 14.15 4.64 -10.05
N LEU A 234 13.44 4.57 -8.92
CA LEU A 234 13.78 5.31 -7.72
C LEU A 234 14.99 4.69 -7.02
N ASP A 235 15.90 5.54 -6.53
CA ASP A 235 17.06 5.10 -5.75
C ASP A 235 16.61 4.48 -4.41
N GLU A 236 15.72 5.19 -3.71
CA GLU A 236 15.20 4.83 -2.39
C GLU A 236 13.67 4.91 -2.35
N ILE A 237 13.07 4.08 -1.47
CA ILE A 237 11.62 4.04 -1.24
C ILE A 237 11.32 3.74 0.24
N ASP A 238 10.23 4.34 0.77
CA ASP A 238 9.61 3.88 2.02
C ASP A 238 8.84 2.58 1.76
N LYS A 239 9.16 1.52 2.51
CA LYS A 239 8.58 0.19 2.34
C LYS A 239 7.29 -0.02 3.15
N PHE A 240 6.83 0.97 3.90
CA PHE A 240 5.68 0.86 4.79
C PHE A 240 4.41 0.43 4.07
N VAL A 241 4.11 1.06 2.92
CA VAL A 241 2.98 0.69 2.06
C VAL A 241 3.38 -0.43 1.12
N ASP A 242 3.73 -1.58 1.67
CA ASP A 242 4.37 -2.72 1.00
C ASP A 242 3.66 -3.22 -0.28
N GLY A 243 2.32 -3.13 -0.34
CA GLY A 243 1.55 -3.45 -1.55
C GLY A 243 1.71 -2.45 -2.72
N ALA A 244 2.25 -1.26 -2.46
CA ALA A 244 2.45 -0.17 -3.40
C ALA A 244 3.91 0.37 -3.44
N ALA A 245 4.78 -0.10 -2.56
CA ALA A 245 6.19 0.30 -2.48
C ALA A 245 7.01 -0.36 -3.60
N VAL A 246 6.94 0.19 -4.81
CA VAL A 246 7.61 -0.31 -6.01
C VAL A 246 8.62 0.72 -6.49
N LYS A 247 9.88 0.32 -6.69
CA LYS A 247 10.96 1.23 -7.15
C LYS A 247 10.81 1.66 -8.60
N ARG A 248 10.28 0.78 -9.45
CA ARG A 248 10.21 0.98 -10.90
C ARG A 248 8.88 0.43 -11.43
N PRO A 249 8.05 1.21 -12.14
CA PRO A 249 6.82 0.72 -12.73
C PRO A 249 7.10 -0.33 -13.83
N GLY A 250 6.08 -1.11 -14.18
CA GLY A 250 6.15 -2.02 -15.31
C GLY A 250 6.20 -1.27 -16.64
N ASN A 251 6.85 -1.83 -17.65
CA ASN A 251 7.03 -1.18 -18.95
C ASN A 251 5.69 -0.93 -19.63
N THR A 252 4.84 -1.95 -19.69
CA THR A 252 3.54 -1.86 -20.34
C THR A 252 2.57 -1.08 -19.47
N THR A 253 2.61 -1.32 -18.17
CA THR A 253 1.75 -0.61 -17.21
C THR A 253 2.00 0.90 -17.19
N PHE A 254 3.25 1.33 -17.37
CA PHE A 254 3.61 2.74 -17.46
C PHE A 254 2.94 3.39 -18.66
N GLU A 255 3.07 2.79 -19.83
CA GLU A 255 2.50 3.36 -21.06
C GLU A 255 0.96 3.46 -20.96
N ILE A 256 0.30 2.41 -20.44
CA ILE A 256 -1.14 2.42 -20.22
C ILE A 256 -1.54 3.49 -19.21
N CYS A 257 -0.86 3.56 -18.06
CA CYS A 257 -1.19 4.54 -17.03
C CYS A 257 -0.98 5.98 -17.52
N ARG A 258 0.10 6.23 -18.28
CA ARG A 258 0.38 7.53 -18.90
C ARG A 258 -0.71 7.96 -19.88
N GLN A 259 -1.25 7.03 -20.66
CA GLN A 259 -2.33 7.31 -21.62
C GLN A 259 -3.71 7.44 -20.96
N ASN A 260 -3.98 6.59 -19.97
CA ASN A 260 -5.33 6.40 -19.46
C ASN A 260 -5.63 7.15 -18.15
N LEU A 261 -4.65 7.52 -17.32
CA LEU A 261 -4.93 8.21 -16.07
C LEU A 261 -5.02 9.72 -16.29
N ASP A 262 -6.01 10.36 -15.67
CA ASP A 262 -6.11 11.83 -15.73
C ASP A 262 -5.11 12.50 -14.78
N ARG A 263 -4.79 11.85 -13.66
CA ARG A 263 -3.81 12.31 -12.68
C ARG A 263 -3.35 11.16 -11.79
N VAL A 264 -2.10 11.22 -11.35
CA VAL A 264 -1.59 10.44 -10.21
C VAL A 264 -1.35 11.39 -9.03
N ILE A 265 -1.82 11.03 -7.84
CA ILE A 265 -1.65 11.81 -6.62
C ILE A 265 -0.87 10.99 -5.58
N LEU A 266 -0.13 11.71 -4.72
CA LEU A 266 0.73 11.13 -3.71
C LEU A 266 0.12 11.34 -2.32
N ILE A 267 0.12 10.29 -1.51
CA ILE A 267 -0.49 10.31 -0.17
C ILE A 267 0.58 10.01 0.89
N PRO A 268 0.75 10.88 1.90
CA PRO A 268 1.66 10.62 3.02
C PRO A 268 1.27 9.35 3.79
N GLU A 269 2.24 8.54 4.16
CA GLU A 269 2.06 7.26 4.85
C GLU A 269 1.32 7.43 6.17
N GLY A 270 1.63 8.49 6.93
CA GLY A 270 0.93 8.79 8.18
C GLY A 270 -0.57 9.11 7.95
N LYS A 271 -0.94 9.71 6.81
CA LYS A 271 -2.35 9.88 6.44
C LYS A 271 -3.02 8.55 6.10
N VAL A 272 -2.30 7.65 5.43
CA VAL A 272 -2.76 6.28 5.19
C VAL A 272 -3.02 5.60 6.54
N CYS A 273 -2.11 5.75 7.51
CA CYS A 273 -2.30 5.21 8.86
C CYS A 273 -3.54 5.76 9.58
N THR A 274 -3.75 7.08 9.58
CA THR A 274 -4.99 7.66 10.13
C THR A 274 -6.22 7.03 9.49
N THR A 275 -6.18 6.85 8.16
CA THR A 275 -7.30 6.29 7.41
C THR A 275 -7.55 4.82 7.77
N ILE A 276 -6.51 4.01 7.95
CA ILE A 276 -6.66 2.61 8.41
C ILE A 276 -7.36 2.56 9.77
N LEU A 277 -6.93 3.40 10.72
CA LEU A 277 -7.52 3.45 12.06
C LEU A 277 -8.98 3.90 12.01
N GLN A 278 -9.31 4.89 11.18
CA GLN A 278 -10.69 5.35 10.97
C GLN A 278 -11.57 4.24 10.41
N LEU A 279 -11.13 3.59 9.32
CA LEU A 279 -11.86 2.48 8.70
C LEU A 279 -12.11 1.32 9.67
N TYR A 280 -11.15 1.02 10.53
CA TYR A 280 -11.30 -0.01 11.55
C TYR A 280 -12.33 0.40 12.62
N ASN A 281 -12.20 1.61 13.17
CA ASN A 281 -13.01 2.06 14.31
C ASN A 281 -14.44 2.44 13.92
N GLU A 282 -14.64 3.01 12.73
CA GLU A 282 -15.92 3.59 12.30
C GLU A 282 -16.71 2.63 11.39
N ASP A 283 -16.03 1.84 10.56
CA ASP A 283 -16.66 0.98 9.55
C ASP A 283 -16.43 -0.52 9.77
N ALA A 284 -15.62 -0.90 10.77
CA ALA A 284 -15.14 -2.27 10.98
C ALA A 284 -14.45 -2.88 9.73
N ILE A 285 -13.80 -2.03 8.92
CA ILE A 285 -13.05 -2.43 7.72
C ILE A 285 -11.58 -2.62 8.09
N VAL A 286 -11.07 -3.84 7.88
CA VAL A 286 -9.64 -4.15 8.06
C VAL A 286 -8.93 -3.99 6.72
N ALA A 287 -8.43 -2.79 6.46
CA ALA A 287 -7.61 -2.48 5.29
C ALA A 287 -6.11 -2.66 5.58
N GLU A 288 -5.36 -3.17 4.61
CA GLU A 288 -3.89 -3.03 4.61
C GLU A 288 -3.51 -1.60 4.14
N PRO A 289 -2.25 -1.15 4.32
CA PRO A 289 -1.85 0.19 3.91
C PRO A 289 -2.17 0.53 2.45
N ALA A 290 -1.86 -0.36 1.50
CA ALA A 290 -2.19 -0.14 0.09
C ALA A 290 -3.71 -0.12 -0.16
N GLY A 291 -4.48 -0.88 0.61
CA GLY A 291 -5.94 -0.92 0.56
C GLY A 291 -6.62 0.36 1.04
N ALA A 292 -5.98 1.12 1.94
CA ALA A 292 -6.50 2.38 2.45
C ALA A 292 -6.09 3.61 1.61
N LEU A 293 -5.11 3.49 0.69
CA LEU A 293 -4.59 4.61 -0.11
C LEU A 293 -5.68 5.43 -0.82
N THR A 294 -6.60 4.75 -1.50
CA THR A 294 -7.64 5.41 -2.30
C THR A 294 -8.66 6.16 -1.45
N ILE A 295 -8.87 5.74 -0.21
CA ILE A 295 -9.76 6.42 0.74
C ILE A 295 -9.02 7.60 1.37
N ALA A 296 -7.75 7.42 1.72
CA ALA A 296 -6.90 8.49 2.24
C ALA A 296 -6.76 9.66 1.26
N ALA A 297 -6.76 9.35 -0.04
CA ALA A 297 -6.78 10.33 -1.13
C ALA A 297 -8.00 11.26 -1.17
N LEU A 298 -9.13 10.88 -0.57
CA LEU A 298 -10.34 11.72 -0.57
C LEU A 298 -10.10 13.07 0.11
N ASP A 299 -9.28 13.13 1.17
CA ASP A 299 -8.94 14.38 1.86
C ASP A 299 -8.25 15.40 0.92
N PHE A 300 -7.49 14.92 -0.07
CA PHE A 300 -6.77 15.74 -1.04
C PHE A 300 -7.63 16.14 -2.24
N LEU A 301 -8.80 15.51 -2.40
CA LEU A 301 -9.75 15.78 -3.47
C LEU A 301 -11.05 16.42 -2.97
N LYS A 302 -11.17 16.66 -1.66
CA LYS A 302 -12.42 17.03 -0.96
C LYS A 302 -13.20 18.16 -1.62
N ASP A 303 -12.52 19.16 -2.16
CA ASP A 303 -13.18 20.32 -2.79
C ASP A 303 -13.60 20.04 -4.23
N GLU A 304 -12.90 19.14 -4.93
CA GLU A 304 -13.23 18.74 -6.30
C GLU A 304 -14.40 17.75 -6.37
N ILE A 305 -14.58 16.92 -5.34
CA ILE A 305 -15.51 15.79 -5.35
C ILE A 305 -16.90 16.11 -4.75
N LYS A 306 -17.10 17.30 -4.19
CA LYS A 306 -18.41 17.69 -3.61
C LYS A 306 -19.55 17.52 -4.64
N GLY A 307 -20.61 16.82 -4.22
CA GLY A 307 -21.77 16.49 -5.04
C GLY A 307 -21.48 15.53 -6.21
N LYS A 308 -20.37 14.78 -6.15
CA LYS A 308 -19.96 13.80 -7.17
C LYS A 308 -20.09 12.37 -6.65
N ASN A 309 -20.19 11.42 -7.58
CA ASN A 309 -20.09 10.01 -7.27
C ASN A 309 -18.63 9.55 -7.43
N VAL A 310 -18.03 9.08 -6.34
CA VAL A 310 -16.63 8.68 -6.28
C VAL A 310 -16.54 7.21 -5.91
N VAL A 311 -15.75 6.44 -6.65
CA VAL A 311 -15.45 5.04 -6.33
C VAL A 311 -14.00 4.94 -5.84
N CYS A 312 -13.82 4.41 -4.64
CA CYS A 312 -12.52 4.07 -4.06
C CYS A 312 -12.33 2.55 -4.08
N LEU A 313 -11.20 2.11 -4.63
CA LEU A 313 -10.81 0.70 -4.63
C LEU A 313 -10.08 0.35 -3.33
N VAL A 314 -10.69 -0.52 -2.51
CA VAL A 314 -10.04 -1.11 -1.32
C VAL A 314 -9.30 -2.36 -1.79
N SER A 315 -8.05 -2.18 -2.21
CA SER A 315 -7.32 -3.21 -2.97
C SER A 315 -6.98 -4.47 -2.19
N GLY A 316 -6.90 -4.40 -0.86
CA GLY A 316 -6.55 -5.54 -0.02
C GLY A 316 -6.72 -5.29 1.47
N GLY A 317 -6.76 -6.39 2.22
CA GLY A 317 -6.98 -6.42 3.66
C GLY A 317 -6.02 -7.36 4.40
N ASN A 318 -4.86 -7.69 3.81
CA ASN A 318 -3.84 -8.53 4.44
C ASN A 318 -2.99 -7.73 5.44
N ASN A 319 -3.66 -7.02 6.36
CA ASN A 319 -3.01 -6.26 7.40
C ASN A 319 -2.48 -7.17 8.51
N ASP A 320 -1.32 -6.81 9.06
CA ASP A 320 -0.71 -7.50 10.19
C ASP A 320 -1.05 -6.75 11.48
N ILE A 321 -1.71 -7.42 12.42
CA ILE A 321 -2.12 -6.80 13.69
C ILE A 321 -0.91 -6.31 14.50
N THR A 322 0.25 -6.95 14.33
CA THR A 322 1.49 -6.54 15.03
C THR A 322 2.01 -5.19 14.54
N ARG A 323 1.60 -4.73 13.35
CA ARG A 323 1.95 -3.40 12.82
C ARG A 323 1.06 -2.28 13.35
N THR A 324 0.06 -2.60 14.19
CA THR A 324 -0.89 -1.59 14.70
C THR A 324 -0.20 -0.50 15.52
N GLU A 325 0.85 -0.84 16.26
CA GLU A 325 1.64 0.14 17.03
C GLU A 325 2.35 1.14 16.10
N GLU A 326 3.04 0.65 15.06
CA GLU A 326 3.66 1.50 14.03
C GLU A 326 2.63 2.35 13.29
N ILE A 327 1.47 1.78 12.94
CA ILE A 327 0.36 2.51 12.31
C ILE A 327 -0.12 3.65 13.23
N LYS A 328 -0.34 3.36 14.52
CA LYS A 328 -0.76 4.38 15.50
C LYS A 328 0.28 5.48 15.62
N GLU A 329 1.55 5.11 15.70
CA GLU A 329 2.67 6.05 15.82
C GLU A 329 2.75 7.00 14.62
N ARG A 330 2.80 6.45 13.40
CA ARG A 330 2.84 7.24 12.15
C ARG A 330 1.60 8.13 11.99
N SER A 331 0.43 7.67 12.42
CA SER A 331 -0.80 8.47 12.41
C SER A 331 -0.69 9.66 13.36
N LEU A 332 -0.33 9.46 14.62
CA LEU A 332 -0.23 10.53 15.61
C LEU A 332 0.82 11.58 15.22
N LEU A 333 1.94 11.14 14.64
CA LEU A 333 2.98 12.05 14.12
C LEU A 333 2.45 12.90 12.97
N TYR A 334 1.72 12.30 12.02
CA TYR A 334 1.12 13.02 10.90
C TYR A 334 0.02 14.00 11.33
N GLU A 335 -0.83 13.60 12.28
CA GLU A 335 -1.88 14.47 12.82
C GLU A 335 -1.30 15.60 13.69
N GLY A 336 0.00 15.56 14.02
CA GLY A 336 0.64 16.53 14.90
C GLY A 336 0.14 16.42 16.35
N LEU A 337 -0.12 15.19 16.78
CA LEU A 337 -0.54 14.85 18.13
C LEU A 337 0.57 14.20 18.94
N LYS A 338 1.63 13.69 18.32
CA LYS A 338 2.75 13.07 19.04
C LYS A 338 4.07 13.73 18.67
N HIS A 339 4.88 14.00 19.68
CA HIS A 339 6.08 14.83 19.57
C HIS A 339 7.23 14.27 20.38
N TYR A 340 8.38 14.08 19.73
CA TYR A 340 9.59 13.57 20.35
C TYR A 340 10.64 14.66 20.53
N PHE A 341 11.26 14.65 21.70
CA PHE A 341 12.26 15.63 22.09
C PHE A 341 13.47 14.96 22.74
N ILE A 342 14.67 15.46 22.47
CA ILE A 342 15.79 15.29 23.40
C ILE A 342 15.75 16.47 24.38
N ILE A 343 15.40 16.21 25.63
CA ILE A 343 15.35 17.21 26.70
C ILE A 343 16.58 17.08 27.61
N ARG A 344 17.28 18.18 27.86
CA ARG A 344 18.43 18.22 28.78
C ARG A 344 17.99 18.80 30.12
N PHE A 345 17.63 17.91 31.05
CA PHE A 345 17.26 18.32 32.40
C PHE A 345 18.49 18.79 33.20
N PRO A 346 18.37 19.87 34.00
CA PRO A 346 19.41 20.25 34.95
C PRO A 346 19.56 19.17 36.02
N GLN A 347 20.78 18.80 36.39
CA GLN A 347 21.05 17.80 37.44
C GLN A 347 20.85 18.36 38.85
N ARG A 348 19.61 18.74 39.17
CA ARG A 348 19.18 19.11 40.52
C ARG A 348 17.89 18.37 40.87
N ALA A 349 17.69 18.11 42.16
CA ALA A 349 16.45 17.51 42.64
C ALA A 349 15.25 18.35 42.21
N GLY A 350 14.17 17.69 41.76
CA GLY A 350 12.92 18.34 41.37
C GLY A 350 12.81 18.81 39.91
N ALA A 351 13.88 18.78 39.11
CA ALA A 351 13.85 19.30 37.73
C ALA A 351 12.80 18.61 36.83
N MET A 352 12.63 17.30 36.95
CA MET A 352 11.59 16.57 36.23
C MET A 352 10.19 16.93 36.72
N ARG A 353 10.02 17.15 38.03
CA ARG A 353 8.74 17.56 38.59
C ARG A 353 8.34 18.94 38.09
N GLU A 354 9.27 19.88 38.02
CA GLU A 354 9.02 21.21 37.44
C GLU A 354 8.60 21.15 35.97
N PHE A 355 9.14 20.19 35.21
CA PHE A 355 8.69 19.93 33.84
C PHE A 355 7.25 19.44 33.81
N LEU A 356 6.91 18.44 34.62
CA LEU A 356 5.55 17.92 34.70
C LEU A 356 4.54 18.99 35.15
N ASP A 357 4.87 19.75 36.19
CA ASP A 357 3.96 20.70 36.82
C ASP A 357 3.87 22.03 36.05
N GLY A 358 4.93 22.45 35.37
CA GLY A 358 5.05 23.80 34.77
C GLY A 358 5.07 23.85 33.25
N VAL A 359 5.27 22.71 32.57
CA VAL A 359 5.51 22.68 31.12
C VAL A 359 4.49 21.82 30.38
N LEU A 360 4.10 20.68 30.93
CA LEU A 360 3.00 19.93 30.36
C LEU A 360 1.68 20.66 30.57
N GLY A 361 0.84 20.65 29.53
CA GLY A 361 -0.56 21.06 29.64
C GLY A 361 -1.36 20.05 30.43
N GLU A 362 -2.55 20.46 30.91
CA GLU A 362 -3.43 19.61 31.73
C GLU A 362 -3.84 18.29 31.04
N THR A 363 -3.78 18.24 29.72
CA THR A 363 -4.17 17.10 28.90
C THR A 363 -3.01 16.47 28.10
N ASP A 364 -1.78 16.92 28.33
CA ASP A 364 -0.60 16.39 27.65
C ASP A 364 -0.14 15.12 28.38
N ASP A 365 0.16 14.06 27.63
CA ASP A 365 0.61 12.78 28.19
C ASP A 365 2.06 12.49 27.81
N ILE A 366 2.85 11.92 28.73
CA ILE A 366 4.19 11.43 28.43
C ILE A 366 4.08 9.97 28.01
N THR A 367 4.25 9.72 26.72
CA THR A 367 4.19 8.36 26.16
C THR A 367 5.55 7.65 26.14
N LEU A 368 6.65 8.39 26.22
CA LEU A 368 8.00 7.84 26.26
C LEU A 368 8.89 8.69 27.15
N PHE A 369 9.69 8.06 28.01
CA PHE A 369 10.72 8.73 28.79
C PHE A 369 11.92 7.80 28.98
N GLU A 370 12.98 8.04 28.21
CA GLU A 370 14.25 7.32 28.34
C GLU A 370 15.35 8.25 28.78
N TYR A 371 15.96 7.96 29.94
CA TYR A 371 17.03 8.77 30.50
C TYR A 371 18.34 7.99 30.57
N SER A 372 19.38 8.48 29.89
CA SER A 372 20.71 7.88 29.95
C SER A 372 21.62 8.66 30.92
N LYS A 373 21.91 8.05 32.08
CA LYS A 373 22.84 8.60 33.07
C LYS A 373 24.29 8.33 32.62
N LYS A 374 24.88 9.22 31.82
CA LYS A 374 26.33 9.16 31.53
C LYS A 374 27.13 9.67 32.72
N THR A 375 28.03 8.82 33.23
CA THR A 375 28.76 8.91 34.51
C THR A 375 29.73 10.10 34.67
N ASN A 376 29.82 11.05 33.73
CA ASN A 376 30.81 12.13 33.81
C ASN A 376 30.45 13.44 33.08
N ARG A 377 29.16 13.76 32.87
CA ARG A 377 28.73 15.06 32.33
C ARG A 377 27.57 15.66 33.13
N GLU A 378 27.63 16.97 33.37
CA GLU A 378 26.70 17.76 34.19
C GLU A 378 25.25 17.85 33.64
N ARG A 379 24.95 17.28 32.47
CA ARG A 379 23.61 17.22 31.85
C ARG A 379 23.40 15.88 31.13
N GLY A 380 22.40 15.09 31.55
CA GLY A 380 22.00 13.86 30.86
C GLY A 380 20.84 14.16 29.90
N PRO A 381 20.92 13.81 28.60
CA PRO A 381 19.78 13.90 27.71
C PRO A 381 18.72 12.85 28.06
N ALA A 382 17.45 13.24 28.04
CA ALA A 382 16.30 12.36 28.07
C ALA A 382 15.60 12.40 26.72
N LEU A 383 15.29 11.23 26.14
CA LEU A 383 14.34 11.13 25.04
C LEU A 383 12.93 11.14 25.64
N VAL A 384 12.12 12.12 25.25
CA VAL A 384 10.77 12.32 25.77
C VAL A 384 9.79 12.36 24.61
N GLY A 385 8.81 11.47 24.63
CA GLY A 385 7.67 11.47 23.71
C GLY A 385 6.44 12.02 24.43
N ILE A 386 5.82 13.04 23.86
CA ILE A 386 4.65 13.74 24.40
C ILE A 386 3.50 13.57 23.41
N GLU A 387 2.37 13.08 23.89
CA GLU A 387 1.11 13.01 23.14
C GLU A 387 0.19 14.15 23.60
N LEU A 388 -0.28 14.94 22.65
CA LEU A 388 -1.18 16.07 22.84
C LEU A 388 -2.60 15.64 22.53
N LYS A 389 -3.55 16.21 23.27
CA LYS A 389 -4.97 16.04 22.98
C LYS A 389 -5.40 16.79 21.73
N TYR A 390 -4.87 18.00 21.52
CA TYR A 390 -5.15 18.81 20.35
C TYR A 390 -3.86 19.27 19.68
N LYS A 391 -3.83 19.24 18.35
CA LYS A 391 -2.71 19.76 17.55
C LYS A 391 -2.35 21.21 17.89
N ALA A 392 -3.34 22.02 18.28
CA ALA A 392 -3.15 23.41 18.65
C ALA A 392 -2.33 23.61 19.94
N ASP A 393 -2.14 22.55 20.75
CA ASP A 393 -1.41 22.61 22.02
C ASP A 393 0.12 22.57 21.82
N PHE A 394 0.60 22.25 20.61
CA PHE A 394 2.03 22.14 20.33
C PHE A 394 2.79 23.45 20.51
N GLU A 395 2.31 24.55 19.94
CA GLU A 395 2.95 25.87 20.09
C GLU A 395 2.94 26.36 21.56
N PRO A 396 1.81 26.24 22.30
CA PRO A 396 1.81 26.45 23.75
C PRO A 396 2.84 25.61 24.52
N LEU A 397 2.99 24.33 24.20
CA LEU A 397 3.99 23.45 24.83
C LEU A 397 5.41 23.98 24.59
N LEU A 398 5.77 24.28 23.34
CA LEU A 398 7.08 24.83 23.00
C LEU A 398 7.35 26.14 23.72
N LYS A 399 6.36 27.03 23.81
CA LYS A 399 6.48 28.29 24.53
C LYS A 399 6.73 28.07 26.02
N ARG A 400 6.00 27.17 26.68
CA ARG A 400 6.25 26.84 28.09
C ARG A 400 7.65 26.25 28.31
N MET A 401 8.14 25.41 27.38
CA MET A 401 9.52 24.91 27.43
C MET A 401 10.55 26.04 27.34
N GLN A 402 10.34 27.01 26.44
CA GLN A 402 11.22 28.18 26.28
C GLN A 402 11.18 29.11 27.49
N ASP A 403 9.99 29.43 28.01
CA ASP A 403 9.80 30.27 29.19
C ASP A 403 10.45 29.67 30.43
N ALA A 404 10.36 28.34 30.58
CA ALA A 404 11.05 27.56 31.62
C ALA A 404 12.56 27.36 31.36
N LYS A 405 13.10 27.91 30.26
CA LYS A 405 14.51 27.81 29.83
C LYS A 405 14.99 26.36 29.69
N ILE A 406 14.10 25.46 29.28
CA ILE A 406 14.44 24.07 29.02
C ILE A 406 15.20 23.99 27.70
N GLN A 407 16.33 23.29 27.74
CA GLN A 407 17.07 22.96 26.52
C GLN A 407 16.48 21.70 25.91
N PHE A 408 15.93 21.81 24.71
CA PHE A 408 15.37 20.69 23.96
C PHE A 408 15.80 20.72 22.49
N GLU A 409 15.79 19.54 21.87
CA GLU A 409 15.87 19.36 20.42
C GLU A 409 14.61 18.60 19.98
N TYR A 410 13.88 19.13 18.99
CA TYR A 410 12.71 18.47 18.41
C TYR A 410 13.15 17.43 17.37
N LEU A 411 12.57 16.23 17.42
CA LEU A 411 13.07 15.09 16.65
C LEU A 411 12.17 14.64 15.50
N ASN A 412 10.91 15.07 15.43
CA ASN A 412 9.97 14.56 14.42
C ASN A 412 10.36 14.90 12.98
N ASP A 413 11.23 15.90 12.78
CA ASP A 413 11.73 16.27 11.45
C ASP A 413 12.96 15.44 11.04
N LYS A 414 13.41 14.50 11.88
CA LYS A 414 14.57 13.64 11.60
C LYS A 414 14.10 12.37 10.87
N PRO A 415 14.70 12.02 9.71
CA PRO A 415 14.28 10.88 8.91
C PRO A 415 14.40 9.54 9.67
N ASP A 416 15.40 9.41 10.54
CA ASP A 416 15.71 8.15 11.22
C ASP A 416 14.92 7.95 12.52
N LEU A 417 14.01 8.86 12.88
CA LEU A 417 13.31 8.82 14.18
C LEU A 417 12.62 7.46 14.43
N PHE A 418 11.99 6.89 13.41
CA PHE A 418 11.32 5.60 13.54
C PHE A 418 12.30 4.43 13.74
N GLU A 419 13.48 4.47 13.14
CA GLU A 419 14.50 3.41 13.32
C GLU A 419 15.02 3.36 14.76
N PHE A 420 14.92 4.46 15.51
CA PHE A 420 15.27 4.52 16.93
C PHE A 420 14.12 4.19 17.89
N LEU A 421 12.87 4.30 17.43
CA LEU A 421 11.69 4.15 18.28
C LEU A 421 10.99 2.79 18.19
N ILE A 422 11.09 2.10 17.04
CA ILE A 422 10.30 0.89 16.72
C ILE A 422 11.20 -0.26 16.28
#